data_AF-A0A158F105-F1
#
_entry.id   AF-A0A158F105-F1
#
_cell.length_a   1.000
_cell.length_b   1.000
_cell.length_c   1.000
_cell.angle_alpha   90.00
_cell.angle_beta   90.00
_cell.angle_gamma   90.00
#
_symmetry.space_group_name_H-M   'P 1'
#
loop_
_entity.id
_entity.type
_entity.pdbx_description
1 polymer ?
#
loop_
_entity_poly.entity_id
_entity_poly.type
_entity_poly.pdbx_seq_one_letter_code
_entity_poly.pdbx_strand_id
1 'polypeptide(L)' 'MPDAPDPDPRPVPPERPAPDECCQSGCDPCVFDLYEDALDRYEAALKAWEDRRAKR' A
#
# COMPACT_ATOMS: atom_id res chain seq x y z
N MET A 1 19.65 -21.10 -11.70
CA MET A 1 18.67 -20.15 -12.25
C MET A 1 18.41 -19.13 -11.16
N PRO A 2 18.85 -17.86 -11.27
CA PRO A 2 18.65 -16.90 -10.20
C PRO A 2 17.56 -15.92 -10.61
N ASP A 3 16.31 -16.26 -10.34
CA ASP A 3 15.30 -15.22 -10.10
C ASP A 3 15.23 -15.11 -8.57
N ALA A 4 16.25 -14.48 -8.00
CA ALA A 4 16.18 -14.08 -6.60
C ALA A 4 15.11 -12.97 -6.58
N PRO A 5 13.99 -13.15 -5.85
CA PRO A 5 13.04 -12.05 -5.68
C PRO A 5 13.84 -10.85 -5.17
N ASP A 6 13.70 -9.70 -5.82
CA ASP A 6 14.33 -8.46 -5.38
C ASP A 6 14.09 -8.37 -3.87
N PRO A 7 15.14 -8.35 -3.02
CA PRO A 7 14.97 -8.41 -1.57
C PRO A 7 14.24 -7.17 -1.03
N ASP A 8 14.06 -6.15 -1.88
CA ASP A 8 13.39 -4.91 -1.62
C ASP A 8 12.52 -4.53 -2.84
N PRO A 9 11.38 -5.23 -3.09
CA PRO A 9 10.44 -4.76 -4.08
C PRO A 9 9.86 -3.43 -3.59
N ARG A 10 9.77 -2.45 -4.49
CA ARG A 10 9.17 -1.15 -4.16
C ARG A 10 7.74 -1.42 -3.69
N PRO A 11 7.32 -0.91 -2.52
CA PRO A 11 5.93 -1.01 -2.13
C PRO A 11 5.08 -0.39 -3.26
N VAL A 12 3.91 -0.96 -3.51
CA VAL A 12 2.95 -0.44 -4.49
C VAL A 12 1.85 0.32 -3.76
N PRO A 13 1.47 1.51 -4.24
CA PRO A 13 0.41 2.27 -3.60
C PRO A 13 -0.88 1.46 -3.65
N PRO A 14 -1.69 1.48 -2.58
CA PRO A 14 -3.00 0.85 -2.63
C PRO A 14 -3.82 1.47 -3.77
N GLU A 15 -4.61 0.65 -4.44
CA GLU A 15 -5.53 1.15 -5.46
C GLU A 15 -6.70 1.86 -4.77
N ARG A 16 -7.06 3.05 -5.27
CA ARG A 16 -8.16 3.82 -4.67
C ARG A 16 -9.46 3.04 -4.89
N PRO A 17 -10.15 2.61 -3.82
CA PRO A 17 -11.40 1.89 -3.96
C PRO A 17 -12.43 2.77 -4.65
N ALA A 18 -13.21 2.17 -5.54
CA ALA A 18 -14.32 2.88 -6.16
C ALA A 18 -15.44 3.11 -5.13
N PRO A 19 -16.19 4.22 -5.23
CA PRO A 19 -17.36 4.44 -4.38
C PRO A 19 -18.48 3.40 -4.61
N ASP A 20 -18.40 2.62 -5.69
CA ASP A 20 -19.28 1.48 -5.98
C ASP A 20 -18.90 0.22 -5.18
N GLU A 21 -17.64 0.12 -4.72
CA GLU A 21 -17.19 -0.94 -3.80
C GLU A 21 -17.53 -0.64 -2.34
N CYS A 22 -17.85 0.62 -2.03
CA CYS A 22 -18.47 0.96 -0.77
C CYS A 22 -19.85 0.30 -0.76
N CYS A 23 -20.01 -0.78 0.01
CA CYS A 23 -21.28 -1.46 0.15
C CYS A 23 -22.28 -0.49 0.81
N GLN A 24 -23.05 0.22 -0.02
CA GLN A 24 -23.96 1.32 0.32
C GLN A 24 -25.14 0.89 1.24
N SER A 25 -25.06 -0.30 1.84
CA SER A 25 -26.00 -0.88 2.80
C SER A 25 -25.40 -1.17 4.18
N GLY A 26 -24.12 -0.84 4.44
CA GLY A 26 -23.57 -0.87 5.80
C GLY A 26 -22.22 -1.59 5.98
N CYS A 27 -21.29 -1.45 5.04
CA CYS A 27 -19.89 -1.77 5.36
C CYS A 27 -19.33 -0.68 6.29
N ASP A 28 -19.30 -0.99 7.58
CA ASP A 28 -18.47 -0.31 8.57
C ASP A 28 -17.30 -1.26 8.91
N PRO A 29 -16.04 -0.88 8.66
CA PRO A 29 -15.54 0.47 8.32
C PRO A 29 -15.62 0.82 6.82
N CYS A 30 -15.67 2.12 6.53
CA CYS A 30 -15.64 2.65 5.17
C CYS A 30 -14.39 2.19 4.42
N VAL A 31 -14.54 1.83 3.16
CA VAL A 31 -13.39 1.43 2.30
C VAL A 31 -12.38 2.57 2.16
N PHE A 32 -12.82 3.83 2.27
CA PHE A 32 -11.94 4.99 2.28
C PHE A 32 -11.09 5.07 3.55
N ASP A 33 -11.64 4.78 4.72
CA ASP A 33 -10.86 4.72 5.98
C ASP A 33 -9.80 3.60 5.93
N LEU A 34 -10.18 2.42 5.41
CA LEU A 34 -9.23 1.32 5.19
C LEU A 34 -8.14 1.68 4.18
N TYR A 35 -8.52 2.43 3.14
CA TYR A 35 -7.59 2.91 2.12
C TYR A 35 -6.62 3.95 2.68
N GLU A 36 -7.08 4.88 3.52
CA GLU A 36 -6.24 5.88 4.19
C GLU A 36 -5.23 5.21 5.14
N ASP A 37 -5.68 4.23 5.93
CA ASP A 37 -4.80 3.44 6.81
C ASP A 37 -3.78 2.60 6.00
N ALA A 38 -4.20 2.04 4.86
CA ALA A 38 -3.29 1.35 3.95
C ALA A 38 -2.28 2.30 3.28
N LEU A 39 -2.70 3.53 2.95
CA LEU A 39 -1.85 4.58 2.40
C LEU A 39 -0.76 4.98 3.38
N ASP A 40 -1.09 5.22 4.65
CA ASP A 40 -0.13 5.59 5.68
C ASP A 40 0.96 4.52 5.85
N ARG A 41 0.55 3.24 5.91
CA ARG A 41 1.49 2.11 5.94
C ARG A 41 2.35 2.04 4.69
N TYR A 42 1.76 2.30 3.52
CA TYR A 42 2.48 2.34 2.25
C TYR A 42 3.54 3.45 2.24
N GLU A 43 3.20 4.67 2.67
CA GLU A 43 4.13 5.80 2.71
C GLU A 43 5.29 5.54 3.68
N ALA A 44 5.00 4.98 4.86
CA ALA A 44 6.02 4.57 5.82
C ALA A 44 6.96 3.49 5.24
N ALA A 45 6.39 2.47 4.58
CA ALA A 45 7.16 1.42 3.93
C ALA A 45 7.99 1.95 2.74
N LEU A 46 7.43 2.87 1.94
CA LEU A 46 8.11 3.49 0.81
C LEU A 46 9.30 4.31 1.29
N LYS A 47 9.13 5.11 2.34
CA LYS A 47 10.22 5.90 2.92
C LYS A 47 11.34 5.01 3.46
N ALA A 48 11.02 3.92 4.14
CA ALA A 48 12.01 2.96 4.60
C ALA A 48 12.74 2.27 3.43
N TRP A 49 11.99 1.92 2.39
CA TRP A 49 12.54 1.34 1.16
C TRP A 49 13.47 2.32 0.43
N GLU A 50 13.09 3.59 0.32
CA GLU A 50 13.91 4.65 -0.28
C GLU A 50 15.19 4.88 0.53
N ASP A 51 15.14 4.91 1.87
CA ASP A 51 16.34 5.04 2.72
C ASP A 51 17.29 3.84 2.55
N ARG A 52 16.75 2.61 2.49
CA ARG A 52 17.55 1.40 2.21
C ARG A 52 18.18 1.43 0.81
N ARG A 53 17.46 1.92 -0.20
CA ARG A 53 17.98 2.08 -1.57
C ARG A 53 18.99 3.21 -1.70
N ALA A 54 18.79 4.33 -1.00
CA ALA A 54 19.69 5.47 -1.02
C ALA A 54 21.01 5.20 -0.30
N LYS A 55 21.02 4.26 0.66
CA LYS A 55 22.23 3.78 1.35
C LYS A 55 22.96 2.64 0.65
N ARG A 56 22.46 2.15 -0.49
CA ARG A 56 23.10 1.07 -1.27
C ARG A 56 24.05 1.61 -2.33
#